data_AF-A0AAX3DVB9-F1
#
_entry.id   AF-A0AAX3DVB9-F1
#
_cell.length_a   1.000
_cell.length_b   1.000
_cell.length_c   1.000
_cell.angle_alpha   90.00
_cell.angle_beta   90.00
_cell.angle_gamma   90.00
#
_symmetry.space_group_name_H-M   'P 1'
#
loop_
_entity.id
_entity.type
_entity.pdbx_description
1 polymer ?
#
loop_
_entity_poly.entity_id
_entity_poly.type
_entity_poly.pdbx_seq_one_letter_code
_entity_poly.pdbx_strand_id
1 'polypeptide(L)'
;MTSYHFDIGGRAQKAGRFIARVRDELLKVLSEKKRDGLTQQALAKRLGVNRSVINRQLSGESNLTLRSLADLAWAMDMELSFELRQPERHPGQNEPVTTSTLSYGQIKVVNIRSVKNDCMPDQRARNSNYQSFSGAAE
;
A
#
# COMPACT_ATOMS: atom_id res chain seq x y z
N MET A 1 11.19 -0.40 13.14
CA MET A 1 10.78 0.27 11.88
C MET A 1 9.27 0.19 11.82
N THR A 2 8.58 1.33 11.87
CA THR A 2 7.11 1.39 11.98
C THR A 2 6.48 1.20 10.60
N SER A 3 5.71 0.13 10.39
CA SER A 3 4.91 -0.06 9.18
C SER A 3 3.54 0.58 9.35
N TYR A 4 3.22 1.55 8.49
CA TYR A 4 1.89 2.13 8.41
C TYR A 4 0.94 1.12 7.76
N HIS A 5 -0.11 0.72 8.47
CA HIS A 5 -1.20 -0.08 7.94
C HIS A 5 -2.34 0.87 7.58
N PHE A 6 -2.66 0.97 6.29
CA PHE A 6 -3.87 1.65 5.86
C PHE A 6 -5.02 0.66 5.95
N ASP A 7 -5.91 0.87 6.92
CA ASP A 7 -7.16 0.12 7.05
C ASP A 7 -8.15 0.56 5.97
N ILE A 8 -7.87 0.17 4.73
CA ILE A 8 -8.80 0.31 3.61
C ILE A 8 -9.72 -0.90 3.66
N GLY A 9 -10.96 -0.71 4.13
CA GLY A 9 -11.95 -1.77 4.18
C GLY A 9 -12.13 -2.49 2.84
N GLY A 10 -12.40 -3.80 2.88
CA GLY A 10 -12.46 -4.64 1.67
C GLY A 10 -13.43 -4.15 0.60
N ARG A 11 -14.55 -3.52 1.00
CA ARG A 11 -15.51 -2.88 0.08
C ARG A 11 -14.86 -1.74 -0.71
N ALA A 12 -14.19 -0.81 -0.03
CA ALA A 12 -13.55 0.34 -0.65
C ALA A 12 -12.42 -0.09 -1.59
N GLN A 13 -11.66 -1.11 -1.19
CA GLN A 13 -10.59 -1.66 -2.03
C GLN A 13 -11.14 -2.29 -3.33
N LYS A 14 -12.18 -3.12 -3.25
CA LYS A 14 -12.78 -3.76 -4.43
C LYS A 14 -13.42 -2.74 -5.36
N ALA A 15 -14.17 -1.78 -4.81
CA ALA A 15 -14.78 -0.70 -5.58
C ALA A 15 -13.72 0.17 -6.28
N GLY A 16 -12.69 0.61 -5.54
CA GLY A 16 -11.60 1.42 -6.08
C GLY A 16 -10.84 0.71 -7.20
N ARG A 17 -10.55 -0.59 -7.05
CA ARG A 17 -9.92 -1.40 -8.11
C ARG A 17 -10.77 -1.46 -9.38
N PHE A 18 -12.08 -1.62 -9.25
CA PHE A 18 -12.98 -1.63 -10.39
C PHE A 18 -13.01 -0.27 -11.10
N ILE A 19 -13.19 0.82 -10.34
CA ILE A 19 -13.21 2.19 -10.87
C ILE A 19 -11.90 2.52 -11.58
N ALA A 20 -10.76 2.14 -11.00
CA ALA A 20 -9.45 2.33 -11.61
C ALA A 20 -9.34 1.60 -12.95
N ARG A 21 -9.72 0.31 -13.02
CA ARG A 21 -9.70 -0.47 -14.26
C ARG A 21 -10.55 0.17 -15.35
N VAL A 22 -11.78 0.58 -15.02
CA VAL A 22 -12.67 1.25 -15.99
C VAL A 22 -12.00 2.52 -16.52
N ARG A 23 -11.42 3.34 -15.65
CA ARG A 23 -10.73 4.57 -16.04
C ARG A 23 -9.50 4.30 -16.91
N ASP A 24 -8.72 3.29 -16.59
CA ASP A 24 -7.53 2.92 -17.34
C ASP A 24 -7.91 2.52 -18.77
N GLU A 25 -9.00 1.78 -18.97
CA GLU A 25 -9.55 1.47 -20.30
C GLU A 25 -10.00 2.74 -21.04
N LEU A 26 -10.70 3.68 -20.38
CA LEU A 26 -11.08 4.96 -21.00
C LEU A 26 -9.86 5.76 -21.46
N LEU A 27 -8.82 5.83 -20.62
CA LEU A 27 -7.58 6.56 -20.93
C LEU A 27 -6.78 5.89 -22.04
N LYS A 28 -6.77 4.54 -22.08
CA LYS A 28 -6.16 3.76 -23.15
C LYS A 28 -6.81 4.08 -24.49
N VAL A 29 -8.14 3.98 -24.59
CA VAL A 29 -8.89 4.29 -25.82
C VAL A 29 -8.66 5.74 -26.25
N LEU A 30 -8.67 6.69 -25.31
CA LEU A 30 -8.39 8.10 -25.60
C LEU A 30 -6.97 8.30 -26.15
N SER A 31 -6.00 7.52 -25.66
CA SER A 31 -4.61 7.59 -26.12
C SER A 31 -4.43 6.99 -27.52
N GLU A 32 -5.14 5.89 -27.81
CA GLU A 32 -5.15 5.23 -29.12
C GLU A 32 -5.80 6.15 -30.18
N LYS A 33 -7.01 6.66 -29.89
CA LYS A 33 -7.77 7.53 -30.81
C LYS A 33 -7.28 8.98 -30.84
N LYS A 34 -6.23 9.33 -30.10
CA LYS A 34 -5.62 10.67 -30.14
C LYS A 34 -5.10 11.02 -31.54
N ARG A 35 -4.61 10.02 -32.29
CA ARG A 35 -4.16 10.17 -33.68
C ARG A 35 -5.31 10.52 -34.62
N ASP A 36 -6.52 10.08 -34.29
CA ASP A 36 -7.75 10.35 -35.06
C ASP A 36 -8.40 11.68 -34.66
N GLY A 37 -7.70 12.52 -33.88
CA GLY A 37 -8.18 13.82 -33.42
C GLY A 37 -9.13 13.75 -32.22
N LEU A 38 -9.34 12.57 -31.63
CA LEU A 38 -10.14 12.43 -30.43
C LEU A 38 -9.37 12.96 -29.22
N THR A 39 -9.74 14.16 -28.78
CA THR A 39 -9.15 14.82 -27.61
C THR A 39 -10.22 15.04 -26.54
N GLN A 40 -9.80 15.31 -25.29
CA GLN A 40 -10.74 15.70 -24.22
C GLN A 40 -11.60 16.92 -24.61
N GLN A 41 -11.03 17.86 -25.38
CA GLN A 41 -11.77 19.01 -25.90
C GLN A 41 -12.81 18.60 -26.95
N ALA A 42 -12.48 17.63 -27.81
CA ALA A 42 -13.43 17.08 -28.76
C ALA A 42 -14.58 16.34 -28.07
N LEU A 43 -14.29 15.55 -27.04
CA LEU A 43 -15.30 14.88 -26.21
C LEU A 43 -16.22 15.89 -25.51
N ALA A 44 -15.63 16.94 -24.92
CA ALA A 44 -16.38 18.02 -24.29
C ALA A 44 -17.34 18.70 -25.28
N LYS A 45 -16.88 18.99 -26.50
CA LYS A 45 -17.73 19.55 -27.57
C LYS A 45 -18.86 18.60 -27.99
N ARG A 46 -18.57 17.30 -28.15
CA ARG A 46 -19.57 16.28 -28.52
C ARG A 46 -20.66 16.12 -27.47
N LEU A 47 -20.28 16.19 -26.20
CA LEU A 47 -21.19 16.03 -25.07
C LEU A 47 -21.87 17.33 -24.63
N GLY A 48 -21.46 18.48 -25.18
CA GLY A 48 -21.97 19.79 -24.76
C GLY A 48 -21.60 20.17 -23.32
N VAL A 49 -20.50 19.63 -22.79
CA VAL A 49 -20.06 19.87 -21.40
C VAL A 49 -18.74 20.63 -21.36
N ASN A 50 -18.40 21.19 -20.20
CA ASN A 50 -17.11 21.84 -20.00
C ASN A 50 -15.98 20.80 -19.94
N ARG A 51 -14.82 21.10 -20.56
CA ARG A 51 -13.62 20.25 -20.53
C ARG A 51 -13.20 19.88 -19.10
N SER A 52 -13.38 20.78 -18.13
CA SER A 52 -13.07 20.51 -16.72
C SER A 52 -13.86 19.34 -16.15
N VAL A 53 -15.12 19.16 -16.56
CA VAL A 53 -15.95 18.02 -16.14
C VAL A 53 -15.34 16.71 -16.63
N ILE A 54 -14.96 16.65 -17.91
CA ILE A 54 -14.29 15.49 -18.50
C ILE A 54 -12.96 15.22 -17.81
N ASN A 55 -12.17 16.27 -17.55
CA ASN A 55 -10.88 16.13 -16.87
C ASN A 55 -11.04 15.54 -15.46
N ARG A 56 -11.99 16.05 -14.66
CA ARG A 56 -12.27 15.56 -13.30
C ARG A 56 -12.78 14.12 -13.29
N GLN A 57 -13.52 13.70 -14.32
CA GLN A 57 -13.96 12.32 -14.48
C GLN A 57 -12.77 11.40 -14.79
N LEU A 58 -11.91 11.82 -15.73
CA LEU A 58 -10.73 11.05 -16.15
C LEU A 58 -9.57 11.08 -15.14
N SER A 59 -9.47 12.11 -14.28
CA SER A 59 -8.48 12.16 -13.21
C SER A 59 -8.90 11.38 -11.95
N GLY A 60 -10.19 11.09 -11.80
CA GLY A 60 -10.76 10.44 -10.61
C GLY A 60 -11.06 11.40 -9.46
N GLU A 61 -11.03 12.72 -9.70
CA GLU A 61 -11.47 13.75 -8.74
C GLU A 61 -13.00 13.84 -8.60
N SER A 62 -13.74 13.06 -9.38
CA SER A 62 -15.19 12.98 -9.31
C SER A 62 -15.67 11.56 -9.41
N ASN A 63 -16.81 11.28 -8.78
CA ASN A 63 -17.48 9.99 -8.90
C ASN A 63 -17.95 9.78 -10.34
N LEU A 64 -17.43 8.74 -10.99
CA LEU A 64 -17.87 8.35 -12.32
C LEU A 64 -19.19 7.59 -12.20
N THR A 65 -20.27 8.16 -12.74
CA THR A 65 -21.58 7.50 -12.77
C THR A 65 -21.71 6.62 -14.01
N LEU A 66 -22.63 5.65 -13.98
CA LEU A 66 -22.93 4.83 -15.17
C LEU A 66 -23.41 5.68 -16.35
N ARG A 67 -24.15 6.78 -16.08
CA ARG A 67 -24.54 7.75 -17.11
C ARG A 67 -23.32 8.39 -17.76
N SER A 68 -22.42 8.95 -16.95
CA SER A 68 -21.20 9.57 -17.46
C SER A 68 -20.32 8.59 -18.23
N LEU A 69 -20.26 7.33 -17.79
CA LEU A 69 -19.54 6.28 -18.51
C LEU A 69 -20.18 5.99 -19.88
N ALA A 70 -21.51 5.88 -19.95
CA ALA A 70 -22.24 5.69 -21.21
C ALA A 70 -22.07 6.87 -22.17
N ASP A 71 -22.15 8.10 -21.65
CA ASP A 71 -21.94 9.32 -22.42
C ASP A 71 -20.52 9.35 -23.03
N LEU A 72 -19.50 9.03 -22.22
CA LEU A 72 -18.12 8.95 -22.67
C LEU A 72 -17.93 7.86 -23.75
N ALA A 73 -18.50 6.68 -23.56
CA ALA A 73 -18.41 5.59 -24.54
C ALA A 73 -19.07 5.97 -25.87
N TRP A 74 -20.27 6.55 -25.82
CA TRP A 74 -20.95 7.09 -26.99
C TRP A 74 -20.11 8.17 -27.70
N ALA A 75 -19.54 9.11 -26.94
CA ALA A 75 -18.71 10.18 -27.49
C ALA A 75 -17.40 9.67 -28.11
N MET A 76 -16.90 8.52 -27.66
CA MET A 76 -15.72 7.83 -28.19
C MET A 76 -16.04 6.85 -29.31
N ASP A 77 -17.31 6.64 -29.65
CA ASP A 77 -17.77 5.62 -30.60
C ASP A 77 -17.27 4.22 -30.20
N MET A 78 -17.60 3.84 -28.97
CA MET A 78 -17.24 2.57 -28.34
C MET A 78 -18.46 1.93 -27.71
N GLU A 79 -18.49 0.60 -27.70
CA GLU A 79 -19.51 -0.18 -27.00
C GLU A 79 -19.01 -0.60 -25.61
N LEU A 80 -19.89 -0.49 -24.60
CA LEU A 80 -19.61 -0.94 -23.24
C LEU A 80 -20.17 -2.34 -23.02
N SER A 81 -19.33 -3.28 -22.62
CA SER A 81 -19.74 -4.59 -22.13
C SER A 81 -19.37 -4.74 -20.66
N PHE A 82 -20.28 -5.27 -19.85
CA PHE A 82 -20.01 -5.59 -18.45
C PHE A 82 -20.53 -6.98 -18.12
N GLU A 83 -19.73 -7.72 -17.34
CA GLU A 83 -20.07 -9.06 -16.88
C GLU A 83 -19.78 -9.17 -15.38
N LEU A 84 -20.71 -9.78 -14.65
CA LEU A 84 -20.51 -10.13 -13.24
C LEU A 84 -19.93 -11.55 -13.18
N ARG A 85 -18.76 -11.69 -12.56
CA ARG A 85 -18.11 -12.99 -12.34
C ARG A 85 -17.86 -13.22 -10.87
N GLN A 86 -17.82 -14.50 -10.48
CA GLN A 86 -17.41 -14.86 -9.13
C GLN A 86 -15.92 -14.50 -8.94
N PRO A 87 -15.54 -13.93 -7.80
CA PRO A 87 -14.15 -13.54 -7.57
C PRO A 87 -13.30 -14.79 -7.38
N GLU A 88 -12.37 -15.02 -8.32
CA GLU A 88 -11.35 -16.06 -8.16
C GLU A 88 -10.45 -15.70 -6.97
N ARG A 89 -10.43 -16.57 -5.95
CA ARG A 89 -9.51 -16.46 -4.82
C ARG A 89 -8.20 -17.13 -5.21
N HIS A 90 -7.27 -16.34 -5.76
CA HIS A 90 -5.91 -16.83 -5.91
C HIS A 90 -5.25 -16.89 -4.52
N PRO A 91 -4.60 -18.01 -4.14
CA PRO A 91 -3.76 -18.05 -2.96
C PRO A 91 -2.74 -16.92 -3.04
N GLY A 92 -2.53 -16.20 -1.93
CA GLY A 92 -1.54 -15.12 -1.90
C GLY A 92 -0.16 -15.66 -2.29
N GLN A 93 0.52 -14.98 -3.22
CA GLN A 93 1.89 -15.28 -3.63
C GLN A 93 2.92 -14.82 -2.59
N ASN A 94 2.56 -14.91 -1.30
CA ASN A 94 3.53 -14.72 -0.23
C ASN A 94 4.40 -15.99 -0.22
N GLU A 95 5.38 -16.03 -1.11
CA GLU A 95 6.48 -16.95 -0.96
C GLU A 95 7.20 -16.56 0.34
N PRO A 96 7.37 -17.48 1.30
CA PRO A 96 8.31 -17.21 2.37
C PRO A 96 9.63 -16.93 1.69
N VAL A 97 10.20 -15.74 1.92
CA VAL A 97 11.54 -15.43 1.44
C VAL A 97 12.43 -16.52 2.03
N THR A 98 12.79 -17.50 1.20
CA THR A 98 13.84 -18.45 1.53
C THR A 98 15.12 -17.67 1.33
N THR A 99 15.34 -16.68 2.19
CA THR A 99 16.68 -16.20 2.44
C THR A 99 17.42 -17.47 2.81
N SER A 100 18.38 -17.85 1.97
CA SER A 100 19.46 -18.72 2.38
C SER A 100 20.15 -18.01 3.54
N THR A 101 19.56 -18.08 4.74
CA THR A 101 20.37 -18.30 5.91
C THR A 101 21.00 -19.64 5.57
N LEU A 102 22.17 -19.58 4.89
CA LEU A 102 23.22 -20.55 5.11
C LEU A 102 23.09 -20.85 6.58
N SER A 103 22.68 -22.08 6.90
CA SER A 103 22.72 -22.60 8.24
C SER A 103 24.07 -22.19 8.77
N TYR A 104 24.13 -21.08 9.50
CA TYR A 104 25.34 -20.64 10.15
C TYR A 104 25.42 -21.70 11.23
N GLY A 105 26.20 -22.74 10.95
CA GLY A 105 26.48 -23.77 11.93
C GLY A 105 26.81 -23.06 13.24
N GLN A 106 26.39 -23.66 14.34
CA GLN A 106 26.70 -23.23 15.72
C GLN A 106 28.01 -22.44 15.73
N ILE A 107 27.95 -21.15 16.08
CA ILE A 107 29.10 -20.24 16.02
C ILE A 107 30.25 -20.92 16.80
N LYS A 108 31.22 -21.49 16.08
CA LYS A 108 32.42 -22.04 16.70
C LYS A 108 33.33 -20.87 16.99
N VAL A 109 33.38 -20.48 18.25
CA VAL A 109 34.32 -19.47 18.73
C VAL A 109 35.72 -20.08 18.68
N VAL A 110 36.47 -19.80 17.63
CA VAL A 110 37.89 -20.19 17.54
C VAL A 110 38.73 -19.04 18.08
N ASN A 111 39.34 -19.30 19.23
CA ASN A 111 40.38 -18.47 19.86
C ASN A 111 39.90 -17.19 20.57
N ILE A 112 39.18 -17.35 21.69
CA ILE A 112 39.21 -16.34 22.75
C ILE A 112 40.55 -16.50 23.47
N ARG A 113 41.50 -15.58 23.24
CA ARG A 113 42.61 -15.40 24.18
C ARG A 113 42.03 -14.88 25.48
N SER A 114 41.96 -15.75 26.49
CA SER A 114 41.65 -15.36 27.86
C SER A 114 42.69 -14.34 28.31
N VAL A 115 42.31 -13.07 28.33
CA VAL A 115 43.12 -12.04 29.00
C VAL A 115 43.05 -12.39 30.49
N LYS A 116 44.16 -12.87 31.05
CA LYS A 116 44.34 -12.93 32.50
C LYS A 116 44.31 -11.49 33.00
N ASN A 117 43.24 -11.13 33.70
CA ASN A 117 43.22 -9.90 34.49
C ASN A 117 44.08 -10.15 35.73
N ASP A 118 45.38 -9.91 35.59
CA ASP A 118 46.25 -9.72 36.75
C ASP A 118 45.95 -8.33 37.34
N CYS A 119 45.61 -8.34 38.64
CA CYS A 119 45.75 -7.26 39.61
C CYS A 119 44.84 -6.01 39.50
N MET A 120 43.85 -5.91 40.41
CA MET A 120 43.74 -4.86 41.46
C MET A 120 42.42 -5.02 42.25
N PRO A 121 42.31 -4.51 43.49
CA PRO A 121 41.80 -5.28 44.62
C PRO A 121 40.33 -4.98 44.96
N ASP A 122 39.80 -5.90 45.76
CA ASP A 122 38.48 -5.90 46.39
C ASP A 122 38.05 -4.53 46.94
N GLN A 123 36.95 -3.97 46.41
CA GLN A 123 36.27 -2.79 46.95
C GLN A 123 34.93 -3.13 47.63
N ARG A 124 34.72 -4.36 48.11
CA ARG A 124 33.54 -4.69 48.93
C ARG A 124 33.79 -4.43 50.42
N ALA A 125 34.13 -3.19 50.72
CA ALA A 125 33.94 -2.62 52.05
C ALA A 125 33.59 -1.15 51.91
N ARG A 126 32.31 -0.86 51.64
CA ARG A 126 31.67 0.41 52.01
C ARG A 126 30.15 0.34 51.80
N ASN A 127 29.46 0.43 52.93
CA ASN A 127 28.11 1.00 53.12
C ASN A 127 26.98 0.01 53.44
N SER A 128 27.09 -0.58 54.63
CA SER A 128 25.98 -0.74 55.57
C SER A 128 25.52 0.62 56.09
N ASN A 129 24.41 1.16 55.57
CA ASN A 129 23.47 2.03 56.29
C ASN A 129 22.46 2.55 55.27
N TYR A 130 21.20 2.19 55.41
CA TYR A 130 20.04 3.10 55.46
C TYR A 130 18.84 2.24 55.85
N GLN A 131 18.56 2.25 57.14
CA GLN A 131 17.34 1.74 57.73
C GLN A 131 16.22 2.78 57.57
N SER A 132 15.01 2.26 57.35
CA SER A 132 13.72 2.78 57.87
C SER A 132 13.02 3.91 57.11
N PHE A 133 11.79 3.64 56.64
CA PHE A 133 10.53 4.07 57.27
C PHE A 133 9.37 4.05 56.24
N SER A 134 8.34 3.24 56.51
CA SER A 134 6.94 3.68 56.34
C SER A 134 6.02 2.75 57.14
N GLY A 135 5.30 3.34 58.09
CA GLY A 135 4.44 2.65 59.04
C GLY A 135 3.09 2.22 58.47
N ALA A 136 2.54 1.15 59.03
CA ALA A 136 1.13 0.82 58.96
C ALA A 136 0.54 1.03 60.36
N ALA A 137 -0.59 1.71 60.39
CA ALA A 137 -1.33 2.14 61.55
C ALA A 137 -2.09 0.98 62.23
N GLU A 138 -2.11 1.03 63.57
CA GLU A 138 -3.32 0.90 64.41
C GLU A 138 -3.26 1.98 65.49
#